data_AF-A0A3C0NTR1-F1
#
_entry.id   AF-A0A3C0NTR1-F1
#
_cell.length_a   1.000
_cell.length_b   1.000
_cell.length_c   1.000
_cell.angle_alpha   90.00
_cell.angle_beta   90.00
_cell.angle_gamma   90.00
#
_symmetry.space_group_name_H-M   'P 1'
#
loop_
_entity.id
_entity.type
_entity.pdbx_description
1 polymer ?
#
loop_
_entity_poly.entity_id
_entity_poly.type
_entity_poly.pdbx_seq_one_letter_code
_entity_poly.pdbx_strand_id
1 'polypeptide(L)' 'TKASQVFSTAEDNQNAVTIHVLQGEREMATGNKSLGQFNLSDIPPSPRGMPQIEVTFDIDANG' A
#
# COMPACT_ATOMS: atom_id res chain seq x y z
N THR A 1 -17.25 3.07 3.61
CA THR A 1 -16.74 1.74 4.01
C THR A 1 -15.27 1.85 4.32
N LYS A 2 -14.80 1.26 5.43
CA LYS A 2 -13.38 1.29 5.80
C LYS A 2 -12.78 -0.10 5.64
N ALA A 3 -11.64 -0.20 4.98
CA ALA A 3 -10.85 -1.43 4.87
C ALA A 3 -9.41 -1.12 5.27
N SER A 4 -8.86 -1.84 6.24
CA SER A 4 -7.45 -1.70 6.62
C SER A 4 -6.71 -3.00 6.35
N GLN A 5 -5.44 -2.87 5.93
CA GLN A 5 -4.55 -4.00 5.70
C GLN A 5 -3.15 -3.61 6.14
N VAL A 6 -2.49 -4.52 6.86
CA VAL A 6 -1.13 -4.32 7.34
C VAL A 6 -0.15 -4.91 6.33
N PHE A 7 0.75 -4.07 5.86
CA PHE A 7 1.85 -4.41 4.97
C PHE A 7 3.18 -4.30 5.73
N SER A 8 4.24 -4.83 5.13
CA SER A 8 5.59 -4.69 5.66
C SER A 8 6.59 -4.49 4.52
N THR A 9 7.84 -4.21 4.88
CA THR A 9 8.93 -4.09 3.90
C THR A 9 9.20 -5.42 3.21
N ALA A 10 9.52 -5.35 1.92
CA ALA A 10 9.90 -6.48 1.08
C ALA A 10 11.41 -6.77 1.14
N GLU A 11 12.21 -5.81 1.61
CA GLU A 11 13.67 -5.91 1.71
C GLU A 11 14.20 -5.43 3.08
N ASP A 12 15.40 -5.90 3.44
CA ASP A 12 16.11 -5.44 4.64
C ASP A 12 16.60 -4.01 4.46
N ASN A 13 16.45 -3.18 5.49
CA ASN A 13 16.82 -1.75 5.46
C ASN A 13 16.13 -1.00 4.31
N GLN A 14 14.90 -1.39 3.97
CA GLN A 14 14.10 -0.70 2.99
C GLN A 14 13.61 0.63 3.56
N ASN A 15 14.12 1.73 3.02
CA ASN A 15 13.82 3.09 3.50
C ASN A 15 12.52 3.69 2.92
N ALA A 16 11.94 3.06 1.89
CA ALA A 16 10.72 3.52 1.24
C ALA A 16 9.85 2.36 0.74
N VAL A 17 8.53 2.48 0.91
CA VAL A 17 7.53 1.52 0.41
C VAL A 17 6.57 2.24 -0.51
N THR A 18 6.37 1.72 -1.72
CA THR A 18 5.40 2.26 -2.67
C THR A 18 4.13 1.41 -2.68
N ILE A 19 3.00 2.03 -2.31
CA ILE A 19 1.68 1.42 -2.31
C ILE A 19 0.95 1.88 -3.57
N HIS A 20 0.72 0.95 -4.50
CA HIS A 20 -0.04 1.23 -5.72
C HIS A 20 -1.50 0.81 -5.51
N VAL A 21 -2.41 1.77 -5.56
CA VAL A 21 -3.84 1.55 -5.42
C VAL A 21 -4.46 1.41 -6.81
N LEU A 22 -5.12 0.28 -7.05
CA LEU A 22 -5.83 -0.01 -8.28
C LEU A 22 -7.29 -0.36 -7.98
N GLN A 23 -8.19 0.05 -8.86
CA GLN A 23 -9.60 -0.28 -8.83
C GLN A 23 -9.97 -1.07 -10.09
N GLY A 24 -10.55 -2.25 -9.87
CA GLY A 24 -11.08 -3.10 -10.93
C GLY A 24 -11.23 -4.54 -10.46
N GLU A 25 -11.98 -5.33 -11.23
CA GLU A 25 -12.31 -6.71 -10.91
C GLU A 25 -11.38 -7.72 -11.62
N ARG A 26 -10.35 -7.25 -12.33
CA ARG A 26 -9.42 -8.13 -13.05
C ARG A 26 -8.27 -8.56 -12.17
N GLU A 27 -7.83 -9.80 -12.33
CA GLU A 27 -6.70 -10.37 -11.57
C GLU A 27 -5.36 -9.69 -11.89
N MET A 28 -5.19 -9.17 -13.11
CA MET A 28 -3.96 -8.47 -13.52
C MET A 28 -4.09 -6.96 -13.38
N ALA A 29 -3.11 -6.34 -12.70
CA ALA A 29 -3.04 -4.90 -12.46
C ALA A 29 -3.12 -4.04 -13.74
N THR A 30 -2.59 -4.52 -14.86
CA THR A 30 -2.66 -3.84 -16.17
C THR A 30 -4.08 -3.73 -16.72
N GLY A 31 -5.00 -4.57 -16.26
CA GLY A 31 -6.42 -4.54 -16.63
C GLY A 31 -7.29 -3.65 -15.74
N ASN A 32 -6.72 -3.10 -14.66
CA ASN A 32 -7.41 -2.29 -13.65
C ASN A 32 -7.06 -0.81 -13.77
N LYS A 33 -7.93 0.06 -13.27
CA LYS A 33 -7.70 1.50 -13.26
C LYS A 33 -6.82 1.85 -12.07
N SER A 34 -5.64 2.42 -12.33
CA SER A 34 -4.81 2.99 -11.28
C SER A 34 -5.53 4.19 -10.65
N LEU A 35 -5.78 4.13 -9.34
CA LEU A 35 -6.31 5.25 -8.57
C LEU A 35 -5.20 6.20 -8.12
N GLY A 36 -4.02 5.65 -7.83
CA GLY A 36 -2.86 6.45 -7.41
C GLY A 36 -1.74 5.59 -6.83
N GLN A 37 -0.58 6.21 -6.64
CA GLN A 37 0.55 5.61 -5.96
C GLN A 37 0.93 6.47 -4.76
N PHE A 38 1.11 5.84 -3.62
CA PHE A 38 1.55 6.48 -2.39
C PHE A 38 2.94 5.97 -2.08
N ASN A 39 3.91 6.88 -2.00
CA ASN A 39 5.26 6.52 -1.59
C ASN A 39 5.44 6.91 -0.12
N LEU A 40 5.61 5.91 0.74
CA LEU A 40 5.94 6.10 2.13
C LEU A 40 7.46 6.08 2.26
N SER A 41 8.07 7.27 2.32
CA SER A 41 9.50 7.43 2.61
C SER A 41 9.76 7.49 4.11
N ASP A 42 11.04 7.55 4.49
CA ASP A 42 11.49 7.76 5.88
C ASP A 42 11.19 6.59 6.83
N ILE A 43 11.13 5.37 6.28
CA ILE A 43 11.04 4.15 7.08
C ILE A 43 12.41 3.90 7.73
N PRO A 44 12.48 3.70 9.06
CA PRO A 44 13.73 3.42 9.73
C PRO A 44 14.34 2.11 9.21
N PRO A 45 15.67 2.02 9.04
CA PRO A 45 16.33 0.79 8.62
C PRO A 45 15.98 -0.34 9.59
N SER A 46 15.33 -1.37 9.07
CA SER A 46 14.86 -2.51 9.86
C SER A 46 14.90 -3.78 9.01
N PRO A 47 14.99 -4.97 9.63
CA PRO A 47 14.86 -6.23 8.91
C PRO A 47 13.53 -6.30 8.14
N ARG A 48 13.54 -7.00 7.02
CA ARG A 48 12.35 -7.31 6.22
C ARG A 48 11.26 -7.90 7.11
N GLY A 49 10.04 -7.40 6.99
CA GLY A 49 8.91 -7.91 7.76
C GLY A 49 8.73 -7.30 9.15
N MET A 50 9.69 -6.49 9.63
CA MET A 50 9.60 -5.85 10.96
C MET A 50 8.77 -4.56 10.94
N PRO A 51 8.94 -3.61 10.00
CA PRO A 51 8.08 -2.43 9.92
C PRO A 51 6.64 -2.82 9.64
N GLN A 52 5.70 -2.42 10.50
CA GLN A 52 4.27 -2.65 10.31
C GLN A 52 3.66 -1.39 9.71
N ILE A 53 3.28 -1.43 8.43
CA ILE A 53 2.64 -0.32 7.72
C ILE A 53 1.15 -0.63 7.60
N GLU A 54 0.32 -0.02 8.43
CA GLU A 54 -1.13 -0.13 8.30
C GLU A 54 -1.65 0.83 7.23
N VAL A 55 -2.26 0.26 6.19
CA VAL A 55 -2.89 1.00 5.09
C VAL A 55 -4.40 0.92 5.28
N THR A 56 -5.03 2.07 5.55
CA THR A 56 -6.48 2.16 5.68
C THR A 56 -7.07 2.91 4.49
N PHE A 57 -7.99 2.25 3.79
CA PHE A 57 -8.84 2.81 2.76
C PHE A 57 -10.17 3.21 3.39
N ASP A 58 -10.43 4.52 3.45
CA ASP A 58 -11.71 5.07 3.86
C ASP A 58 -12.45 5.55 2.62
N ILE A 59 -13.51 4.84 2.23
CA ILE A 59 -14.43 5.26 1.16
C ILE A 59 -15.57 6.01 1.84
N ASP A 60 -15.63 7.31 1.61
CA ASP A 60 -16.68 8.15 2.17
C ASP A 60 -18.00 8.00 1.39
N ALA A 61 -19.07 8.65 1.85
CA ALA A 61 -20.39 8.52 1.25
C ALA A 61 -20.48 9.05 -0.20
N ASN A 62 -19.45 9.76 -0.68
CA ASN A 62 -19.37 10.34 -2.01
C ASN A 62 -18.54 9.49 -2.99
N GLY A 63 -17.92 8.40 -2.51
CA GLY A 63 -17.01 7.56 -3.30
C GLY A 63 -15.56 7.92 -3.08
#